data_AF-A0A0C3LZ85-F1
#
_entry.id   AF-A0A0C3LZ85-F1
#
_cell.length_a   1.000
_cell.length_b   1.000
_cell.length_c   1.000
_cell.angle_alpha   90.00
_cell.angle_beta   90.00
_cell.angle_gamma   90.00
#
_symmetry.space_group_name_H-M   'P 1'
#
loop_
_entity.id
_entity.type
_entity.pdbx_description
1 polymer ?
#
loop_
_entity_poly.entity_id
_entity_poly.type
_entity_poly.pdbx_seq_one_letter_code
_entity_poly.pdbx_strand_id
1 'polypeptide(L)' 'MDPPNRTQRQRCWEARDAYYKCLDSLKVNTPGEEGGKCAEEVAAFSKACAASWVEHFNRKRVFDIKQAAALRGG' A
#
# COMPACT_ATOMS: atom_id res chain seq x y z
N MET A 1 -3.27 13.50 -23.19
CA MET A 1 -3.12 12.74 -21.94
C MET A 1 -4.21 13.19 -20.99
N ASP A 2 -5.33 12.48 -21.02
CA ASP A 2 -6.47 12.71 -20.14
C ASP A 2 -6.03 12.57 -18.67
N PRO A 3 -6.42 13.49 -17.77
CA PRO A 3 -6.17 13.32 -16.35
C PRO A 3 -6.77 11.96 -15.95
N PRO A 4 -6.07 11.14 -15.13
CA PRO A 4 -6.58 9.83 -14.74
C PRO A 4 -7.99 10.02 -14.18
N ASN A 5 -8.98 9.53 -14.92
CA ASN A 5 -10.40 9.71 -14.62
C ASN A 5 -10.60 9.38 -13.13
N ARG A 6 -11.36 10.19 -12.39
CA ARG A 6 -11.52 10.07 -10.92
C ARG A 6 -11.78 8.62 -10.46
N THR A 7 -12.48 7.85 -11.28
CA THR A 7 -12.75 6.42 -11.13
C THR A 7 -11.50 5.52 -11.08
N GLN A 8 -10.49 5.79 -11.90
CA GLN A 8 -9.23 5.03 -11.92
C GLN A 8 -8.43 5.22 -10.63
N ARG A 9 -8.44 6.43 -10.08
CA ARG A 9 -7.83 6.73 -8.77
C ARG A 9 -8.57 6.05 -7.63
N GLN A 10 -9.90 6.05 -7.65
CA GLN A 10 -10.69 5.31 -6.65
C GLN A 10 -10.31 3.83 -6.63
N ARG A 11 -10.28 3.17 -7.79
CA ARG A 11 -9.88 1.75 -7.89
C ARG A 11 -8.49 1.49 -7.33
N CYS A 12 -7.52 2.37 -7.61
CA CYS A 12 -6.19 2.27 -7.01
C CYS A 12 -6.23 2.34 -5.47
N TRP A 13 -6.99 3.29 -4.91
CA TRP A 13 -7.08 3.45 -3.46
C TRP A 13 -7.80 2.29 -2.79
N GLU A 14 -8.84 1.73 -3.42
CA GLU A 14 -9.52 0.54 -2.93
C GLU A 14 -8.58 -0.67 -2.92
N ALA A 15 -7.83 -0.90 -4.00
CA ALA A 15 -6.85 -1.99 -4.06
C ALA A 15 -5.70 -1.80 -3.06
N ARG A 16 -5.24 -0.56 -2.86
CA ARG A 16 -4.26 -0.21 -1.81
C ARG A 16 -4.79 -0.56 -0.42
N ASP A 17 -6.03 -0.17 -0.12
CA ASP A 17 -6.63 -0.38 1.20
C ASP A 17 -6.84 -1.88 1.47
N ALA A 18 -7.27 -2.65 0.46
CA ALA A 18 -7.37 -4.10 0.54
C ALA A 18 -6.01 -4.75 0.86
N TYR A 19 -4.97 -4.38 0.12
CA TYR A 19 -3.60 -4.85 0.37
C TYR A 19 -3.14 -4.52 1.79
N TYR A 20 -3.36 -3.27 2.24
CA TYR A 20 -2.95 -2.82 3.57
C TYR A 20 -3.74 -3.48 4.71
N LYS A 21 -5.02 -3.80 4.49
CA LYS A 21 -5.83 -4.56 5.45
C LYS A 21 -5.32 -5.98 5.63
N CYS A 22 -4.87 -6.62 4.55
CA CYS A 22 -4.25 -7.94 4.67
C CYS A 22 -2.91 -7.86 5.41
N LEU A 23 -2.06 -6.88 5.07
CA LEU A 23 -0.82 -6.63 5.81
C LEU A 23 -1.08 -6.41 7.31
N ASP A 24 -2.08 -5.59 7.65
CA ASP A 24 -2.47 -5.33 9.05
C ASP A 24 -2.98 -6.60 9.76
N SER A 25 -3.80 -7.40 9.08
CA SER A 25 -4.29 -8.69 9.61
C SER A 25 -3.15 -9.67 9.89
N LEU A 26 -2.07 -9.59 9.11
CA LEU A 26 -0.86 -10.39 9.29
C LEU A 26 0.15 -9.77 10.27
N LYS A 27 -0.14 -8.57 10.79
CA LYS A 27 0.80 -7.74 11.59
C LYS A 27 2.11 -7.45 10.84
N VAL A 28 2.04 -7.40 9.52
CA VAL A 28 3.16 -7.09 8.64
C VAL A 28 3.13 -5.60 8.33
N ASN A 29 4.16 -4.90 8.81
CA ASN A 29 4.30 -3.47 8.56
C ASN A 29 4.92 -3.18 7.19
N THR A 30 5.81 -4.05 6.74
CA THR A 30 6.58 -3.92 5.50
C THR A 30 5.86 -4.63 4.35
N PRO A 31 5.37 -3.90 3.33
CA PRO A 31 4.83 -4.53 2.13
C PRO A 31 5.89 -5.42 1.46
N GLY A 32 5.56 -6.68 1.20
CA GLY A 32 6.49 -7.69 0.66
C GLY A 32 7.10 -8.65 1.69
N GLU A 33 7.00 -8.36 3.00
CA GLU A 33 7.43 -9.30 4.06
C GLU A 33 6.34 -10.29 4.49
N GLU A 34 5.15 -10.18 3.91
CA GLU A 34 3.99 -11.06 4.16
C GLU A 34 4.16 -12.51 3.69
N GLY A 35 5.27 -12.84 3.03
CA GLY A 35 5.56 -14.21 2.56
C GLY A 35 4.56 -14.72 1.51
N GLY A 36 3.98 -13.82 0.71
CA GLY A 36 3.00 -14.16 -0.34
C GLY A 36 1.56 -14.33 0.15
N LYS A 37 1.27 -14.05 1.43
CA LYS A 37 -0.09 -14.18 1.98
C LYS A 37 -1.11 -13.18 1.40
N CYS A 38 -0.68 -12.00 0.95
CA CYS A 38 -1.54 -11.04 0.22
C CYS A 38 -1.09 -10.89 -1.25
N ALA A 39 -0.61 -11.98 -1.85
CA ALA A 39 -0.15 -12.00 -3.24
C ALA A 39 -1.25 -11.60 -4.24
N GLU A 40 -2.51 -11.93 -3.97
CA GLU A 40 -3.64 -11.49 -4.80
C GLU A 40 -3.86 -9.98 -4.69
N GLU A 41 -3.91 -9.44 -3.47
CA GLU A 41 -4.13 -8.02 -3.26
C GLU A 41 -2.98 -7.15 -3.78
N VAL A 42 -1.71 -7.58 -3.63
CA VAL A 42 -0.57 -6.85 -4.19
C VAL A 42 -0.57 -6.88 -5.72
N ALA A 43 -0.99 -7.99 -6.33
CA ALA A 43 -1.14 -8.09 -7.77
C ALA A 43 -2.28 -7.18 -8.27
N ALA A 44 -3.42 -7.17 -7.57
CA ALA A 44 -4.53 -6.27 -7.86
C ALA A 44 -4.12 -4.80 -7.68
N PHE A 45 -3.34 -4.48 -6.64
CA PHE A 45 -2.84 -3.13 -6.36
C PHE A 45 -1.87 -2.65 -7.44
N SER A 46 -0.95 -3.51 -7.87
CA SER A 46 -0.02 -3.22 -8.97
C SER A 46 -0.73 -3.06 -10.33
N LYS A 47 -1.83 -3.79 -10.55
CA LYS A 47 -2.62 -3.70 -11.79
C LYS A 47 -3.59 -2.51 -11.81
N ALA A 48 -4.14 -2.16 -10.66
CA ALA A 48 -5.11 -1.07 -10.52
C ALA A 48 -4.44 0.30 -10.40
N CYS A 49 -3.18 0.36 -9.96
CA CYS A 49 -2.46 1.59 -9.73
C CYS A 49 -1.16 1.67 -10.55
N ALA A 50 -0.73 2.89 -10.88
CA ALA A 50 0.55 3.08 -11.56
C ALA A 50 1.70 2.64 -10.65
N ALA A 51 2.72 1.99 -11.22
CA ALA A 51 3.88 1.49 -10.46
C ALA A 51 4.54 2.58 -9.60
N SER A 52 4.63 3.83 -10.10
CA SER A 52 5.15 4.97 -9.35
C SER A 52 4.33 5.31 -8.11
N TRP A 53 3.00 5.16 -8.18
CA TRP A 53 2.11 5.38 -7.04
C TRP A 53 2.22 4.25 -6.02
N VAL A 54 2.29 2.99 -6.49
CA VAL A 54 2.50 1.81 -5.64
C VAL A 54 3.79 1.96 -4.83
N GLU A 55 4.89 2.28 -5.50
CA GLU A 55 6.18 2.49 -4.84
C GLU A 55 6.11 3.63 -3.82
N HIS A 56 5.53 4.77 -4.19
CA HIS A 56 5.38 5.92 -3.29
C HIS A 56 4.58 5.57 -2.04
N PHE A 57 3.44 4.90 -2.19
CA PHE A 57 2.59 4.50 -1.06
C PHE A 57 3.28 3.47 -0.17
N ASN A 58 3.95 2.48 -0.74
CA ASN A 58 4.68 1.45 0.01
C ASN A 58 5.80 2.10 0.85
N ARG A 59 6.59 3.00 0.25
CA ARG A 59 7.62 3.76 0.98
C ARG A 59 7.01 4.64 2.08
N LYS A 60 5.90 5.34 1.77
CA LYS A 60 5.20 6.19 2.73
C LYS A 60 4.70 5.40 3.93
N ARG A 61 4.12 4.20 3.74
CA ARG A 61 3.68 3.32 4.82
C ARG A 61 4.83 2.97 5.77
N VAL A 62 5.94 2.47 5.24
CA VAL A 62 7.11 2.10 6.05
C VAL A 62 7.67 3.32 6.79
N PHE A 63 7.76 4.47 6.11
CA PHE A 63 8.20 5.72 6.72
C PHE A 63 7.28 6.16 7.85
N ASP A 64 5.96 6.14 7.65
CA ASP A 64 4.96 6.53 8.63
C ASP A 64 5.01 5.63 9.88
N ILE A 65 5.15 4.31 9.68
CA ILE A 65 5.30 3.34 10.79
C ILE A 65 6.59 3.59 11.56
N LYS A 66 7.71 3.81 10.86
CA LYS A 66 9.00 4.14 11.49
C LYS A 66 8.94 5.47 12.24
N GLN A 67 8.29 6.48 11.65
CA GLN A 67 8.12 7.79 12.26
C GLN A 67 7.22 7.71 13.50
N ALA A 68 6.11 6.97 13.44
CA ALA A 68 5.23 6.73 14.58
C ALA A 68 5.90 5.92 15.71
N ALA A 69 6.84 5.03 15.37
CA ALA A 69 7.70 4.37 16.34
C ALA A 69 8.70 5.35 16.98
N ALA A 70 9.33 6.22 16.18
CA ALA A 70 10.31 7.21 16.65
C ALA A 70 9.67 8.30 17.53
N LEU A 71 8.47 8.77 17.19
CA LEU A 71 7.75 9.83 17.93
C LEU A 71 7.21 9.36 19.29
N ARG A 72 7.12 8.05 19.55
CA ARG A 72 6.68 7.50 20.85
C ARG A 72 7.79 7.36 21.88
N GLY A 73 9.03 7.74 21.55
CA GLY A 73 10.20 7.65 22.44
C GLY A 73 10.72 9.00 22.96
N GLY A 74 9.89 10.04 22.99
CA GLY A 74 10.22 11.37 23.54
C GLY A 74 9.60 11.61 24.89
#